data_AF-W0RU34-F1
#
_entry.id   AF-W0RU34-F1
#
_cell.length_a   1.000
_cell.length_b   1.000
_cell.length_c   1.000
_cell.angle_alpha   90.00
_cell.angle_beta   90.00
_cell.angle_gamma   90.00
#
_symmetry.space_group_name_H-M   'P 1'
#
loop_
_entity.id
_entity.type
_entity.pdbx_description
1 polymer ?
#
loop_
_entity_poly.entity_id
_entity_poly.type
_entity_poly.pdbx_seq_one_letter_code
_entity_poly.pdbx_strand_id
1 'polypeptide(L)'
;MPQRRPLFSWRDARRRVALYVTAPALAILAACSDVGPTAPASAPTGAALLSKGSKATAAQVDTIVYDGRARTLPFGDGHKVEFAANAVCDPATSGYGIGLWDTPCAPATAPIRFIVTSWRDASGRVQVDFSPDVRFVPGTVETLYLNDNPGKAKRATIQWCASATLCVDESLTDPTLATRISAGRVERRIKHFSGYNVVFGFGDSEGGL
;
A
#
# COMPACT_ATOMS: atom_id res chain seq x y z
N MET A 1 -41.85 36.54 -67.23
CA MET A 1 -41.86 35.27 -68.01
C MET A 1 -40.40 34.91 -68.36
N PRO A 2 -40.04 33.75 -68.99
CA PRO A 2 -39.34 32.62 -68.33
C PRO A 2 -37.93 32.35 -68.98
N GLN A 3 -37.15 31.26 -68.80
CA GLN A 3 -37.30 29.85 -68.36
C GLN A 3 -36.15 29.42 -67.40
N ARG A 4 -36.37 28.53 -66.41
CA ARG A 4 -36.29 27.04 -66.39
C ARG A 4 -34.99 26.39 -66.95
N ARG A 5 -34.16 25.82 -66.04
CA ARG A 5 -33.58 24.44 -65.90
C ARG A 5 -33.05 23.69 -67.17
N PRO A 6 -32.02 22.78 -67.11
CA PRO A 6 -31.85 21.70 -66.09
C PRO A 6 -30.39 21.30 -65.68
N LEU A 7 -30.16 20.70 -64.48
CA LEU A 7 -29.83 19.29 -64.15
C LEU A 7 -28.61 18.58 -64.79
N PHE A 8 -27.63 18.21 -63.95
CA PHE A 8 -26.78 17.00 -64.02
C PHE A 8 -26.36 16.68 -62.55
N SER A 9 -26.64 15.56 -61.88
CA SER A 9 -26.95 14.15 -62.22
C SER A 9 -25.73 13.20 -62.31
N TRP A 10 -25.01 13.04 -61.21
CA TRP A 10 -24.17 11.85 -60.99
C TRP A 10 -24.96 10.79 -60.21
N ARG A 11 -25.06 9.58 -60.76
CA ARG A 11 -25.83 8.45 -60.22
C ARG A 11 -24.93 7.27 -59.86
N ASP A 12 -25.33 6.56 -58.80
CA ASP A 12 -25.19 5.12 -58.56
C ASP A 12 -23.95 4.37 -59.10
N ALA A 13 -23.09 3.92 -58.17
CA ALA A 13 -22.29 2.70 -58.35
C ALA A 13 -22.33 1.86 -57.05
N ARG A 14 -23.33 0.97 -56.95
CA ARG A 14 -23.48 0.04 -55.82
C ARG A 14 -22.46 -1.09 -55.92
N ARG A 15 -21.98 -1.60 -54.78
CA ARG A 15 -21.86 -3.06 -54.57
C ARG A 15 -21.94 -3.42 -53.10
N ARG A 16 -22.74 -4.44 -52.79
CA ARG A 16 -22.81 -5.10 -51.49
C ARG A 16 -22.02 -6.41 -51.60
N VAL A 17 -21.29 -6.77 -50.55
CA VAL A 17 -20.98 -8.18 -50.25
C VAL A 17 -21.37 -8.39 -48.80
N ALA A 18 -22.18 -9.41 -48.54
CA ALA A 18 -22.52 -9.84 -47.20
C ALA A 18 -21.83 -11.17 -46.93
N LEU A 19 -21.39 -11.39 -45.69
CA LEU A 19 -21.05 -12.72 -45.20
C LEU A 19 -21.79 -12.92 -43.88
N TYR A 20 -22.65 -13.94 -43.85
CA TYR A 20 -23.30 -14.39 -42.62
C TYR A 20 -22.38 -15.37 -41.90
N VAL A 21 -22.30 -15.25 -40.57
CA VAL A 21 -21.81 -16.30 -39.68
C VAL A 21 -22.90 -16.52 -38.64
N THR A 22 -23.26 -17.78 -38.37
CA THR A 22 -24.47 -18.14 -37.63
C THR A 22 -24.20 -19.20 -36.55
N ALA A 23 -25.10 -19.20 -35.56
CA ALA A 23 -25.32 -20.22 -34.53
C ALA A 23 -24.25 -20.34 -33.41
N PRO A 24 -24.60 -20.95 -32.25
CA PRO A 24 -25.92 -21.39 -31.79
C PRO A 24 -26.39 -20.68 -30.49
N ALA A 25 -27.63 -20.93 -30.07
CA ALA A 25 -28.13 -20.65 -28.73
C ALA A 25 -28.84 -21.90 -28.17
N LEU A 26 -28.61 -22.25 -26.90
CA LEU A 26 -29.32 -23.31 -26.17
C LEU A 26 -29.24 -23.09 -24.65
N ALA A 27 -30.12 -23.73 -23.88
CA ALA A 27 -30.30 -23.61 -22.42
C ALA A 27 -30.97 -24.93 -21.87
N ILE A 28 -31.42 -25.11 -20.62
CA ILE A 28 -31.81 -24.19 -19.53
C ILE A 28 -31.70 -24.86 -18.13
N LEU A 29 -31.62 -24.02 -17.09
CA LEU A 29 -32.13 -24.21 -15.71
C LEU A 29 -31.44 -25.14 -14.69
N ALA A 30 -31.73 -24.81 -13.43
CA ALA A 30 -31.60 -25.54 -12.16
C ALA A 30 -30.19 -25.78 -11.55
N ALA A 31 -30.03 -25.94 -10.23
CA ALA A 31 -30.57 -25.28 -9.01
C ALA A 31 -30.06 -26.02 -7.75
N CYS A 32 -30.08 -25.35 -6.59
CA CYS A 32 -29.66 -25.86 -5.26
C CYS A 32 -28.14 -26.14 -5.12
N SER A 33 -27.55 -26.10 -3.92
CA SER A 33 -28.11 -26.01 -2.56
C SER A 33 -27.43 -24.95 -1.69
N ASP A 34 -28.01 -24.62 -0.55
CA ASP A 34 -27.47 -23.68 0.43
C ASP A 34 -26.03 -24.00 0.90
N VAL A 35 -25.21 -22.95 0.89
CA VAL A 35 -24.10 -22.78 1.85
C VAL A 35 -24.28 -21.39 2.46
N GLY A 36 -24.79 -21.33 3.69
CA GLY A 36 -24.92 -20.07 4.41
C GLY A 36 -23.55 -19.43 4.69
N PRO A 37 -23.50 -18.14 5.08
CA PRO A 37 -22.25 -17.45 5.39
C PRO A 37 -21.67 -17.97 6.72
N THR A 38 -20.96 -19.10 6.66
CA THR A 38 -20.13 -19.62 7.75
C THR A 38 -18.99 -18.64 7.98
N ALA A 39 -19.19 -17.70 8.91
CA ALA A 39 -18.16 -16.74 9.27
C ALA A 39 -16.89 -17.50 9.72
N PRO A 40 -15.71 -17.21 9.16
CA PRO A 40 -14.45 -17.83 9.60
C PRO A 40 -14.06 -17.25 10.97
N ALA A 41 -14.71 -17.74 12.03
CA ALA A 41 -14.45 -17.43 13.42
C ALA A 41 -13.19 -18.17 13.92
N SER A 42 -12.05 -17.89 13.28
CA SER A 42 -10.72 -18.30 13.71
C SER A 42 -9.87 -17.06 13.87
N ALA A 43 -9.53 -16.73 15.12
CA ALA A 43 -8.51 -15.72 15.41
C ALA A 43 -7.15 -16.15 14.82
N PRO A 44 -6.23 -15.22 14.52
CA PRO A 44 -4.86 -15.57 14.12
C PRO A 44 -4.12 -16.25 15.29
N THR A 45 -4.17 -17.58 15.30
CA THR A 45 -3.53 -18.41 16.34
C THR A 45 -2.03 -18.45 16.14
N GLY A 46 -1.31 -17.78 17.04
CA GLY A 46 0.14 -17.82 17.11
C GLY A 46 0.82 -16.72 16.28
N ALA A 47 1.42 -15.75 16.98
CA ALA A 47 2.50 -14.97 16.39
C ALA A 47 3.65 -15.94 16.09
N ALA A 48 3.91 -16.20 14.81
CA ALA A 48 5.05 -16.98 14.39
C ALA A 48 6.33 -16.17 14.65
N LEU A 49 6.93 -16.37 15.83
CA LEU A 49 8.20 -15.77 16.21
C LEU A 49 9.29 -16.27 15.26
N LEU A 50 9.55 -15.51 14.20
CA LEU A 50 10.53 -15.88 13.18
C LEU A 50 11.92 -15.75 13.79
N SER A 51 12.75 -16.77 13.61
CA SER A 51 14.03 -16.83 14.29
C SER A 51 14.93 -15.66 13.84
N LYS A 52 15.43 -14.92 14.83
CA LYS A 52 16.18 -13.67 14.67
C LYS A 52 17.55 -13.92 14.03
N GLY A 53 17.57 -14.10 12.71
CA GLY A 53 18.74 -14.46 11.93
C GLY A 53 18.68 -13.92 10.49
N SER A 54 19.86 -13.78 9.88
CA SER A 54 20.08 -13.08 8.61
C SER A 54 19.67 -13.90 7.38
N LYS A 55 18.38 -14.29 7.29
CA LYS A 55 17.83 -15.06 6.18
C LYS A 55 16.50 -14.46 5.71
N ALA A 56 16.18 -14.68 4.45
CA ALA A 56 14.86 -14.39 3.92
C ALA A 56 13.78 -15.20 4.65
N THR A 57 12.60 -14.61 4.79
CA THR A 57 11.40 -15.27 5.31
C THR A 57 10.33 -15.31 4.23
N ALA A 58 9.35 -16.19 4.37
CA ALA A 58 8.11 -16.05 3.62
C ALA A 58 7.42 -14.72 3.99
N ALA A 59 6.54 -14.26 3.10
CA ALA A 59 5.69 -13.11 3.38
C ALA A 59 4.54 -13.49 4.31
N GLN A 60 4.44 -12.81 5.43
CA GLN A 60 3.26 -12.81 6.29
C GLN A 60 2.30 -11.73 5.79
N VAL A 61 1.03 -12.09 5.60
CA VAL A 61 -0.05 -11.16 5.23
C VAL A 61 -1.00 -11.05 6.42
N ASP A 62 -1.04 -9.86 7.02
CA ASP A 62 -1.95 -9.52 8.11
C ASP A 62 -3.06 -8.57 7.63
N THR A 63 -4.01 -8.28 8.51
CA THR A 63 -4.98 -7.21 8.31
C THR A 63 -5.12 -6.40 9.59
N ILE A 64 -4.84 -5.10 9.51
CA ILE A 64 -5.06 -4.16 10.61
C ILE A 64 -6.21 -3.23 10.26
N VAL A 65 -6.96 -2.76 11.27
CA VAL A 65 -8.09 -1.84 11.09
C VAL A 65 -7.86 -0.60 11.94
N TYR A 66 -7.81 0.55 11.27
CA TYR A 66 -7.76 1.86 11.90
C TYR A 66 -9.17 2.46 11.94
N ASP A 67 -9.63 2.84 13.14
CA ASP A 67 -11.01 3.25 13.45
C ASP A 67 -11.10 4.70 13.96
N GLY A 68 -10.18 5.57 13.53
CA GLY A 68 -10.11 6.97 13.96
C GLY A 68 -9.46 7.19 15.34
N ARG A 69 -9.20 6.12 16.11
CA ARG A 69 -8.73 6.20 17.50
C ARG A 69 -7.21 6.11 17.60
N ALA A 70 -6.64 6.85 18.56
CA ALA A 70 -5.23 6.72 18.93
C ALA A 70 -4.96 5.30 19.44
N ARG A 71 -4.06 4.57 18.78
CA ARG A 71 -3.77 3.17 19.11
C ARG A 71 -2.49 2.64 18.48
N THR A 72 -1.88 1.68 19.15
CA THR A 72 -0.85 0.82 18.61
C THR A 72 -1.49 -0.41 17.95
N LEU A 73 -1.13 -0.72 16.70
CA LEU A 73 -1.57 -1.91 15.98
C LEU A 73 -0.36 -2.82 15.68
N PRO A 74 -0.31 -4.05 16.21
CA PRO A 74 0.74 -5.01 15.87
C PRO A 74 0.48 -5.68 14.52
N PHE A 75 1.55 -6.13 13.87
CA PHE A 75 1.53 -6.95 12.66
C PHE A 75 2.87 -7.72 12.53
N GLY A 76 2.93 -8.69 11.61
CA GLY A 76 4.15 -9.43 11.27
C GLY A 76 4.78 -10.17 12.46
N ASP A 77 6.09 -10.38 12.35
CA ASP A 77 6.94 -10.87 13.44
C ASP A 77 7.20 -9.76 14.46
N GLY A 78 6.20 -9.42 15.28
CA GLY A 78 6.32 -8.48 16.40
C GLY A 78 6.59 -7.02 16.01
N HIS A 79 6.24 -6.63 14.78
CA HIS A 79 6.25 -5.26 14.30
C HIS A 79 5.01 -4.51 14.84
N LYS A 80 5.02 -3.18 14.84
CA LYS A 80 3.85 -2.36 15.21
C LYS A 80 3.86 -1.01 14.51
N VAL A 81 2.68 -0.48 14.23
CA VAL A 81 2.47 0.95 13.91
C VAL A 81 1.71 1.60 15.06
N GLU A 82 2.00 2.87 15.33
CA GLU A 82 1.31 3.68 16.32
C GLU A 82 0.69 4.89 15.63
N PHE A 83 -0.63 5.00 15.72
CA PHE A 83 -1.42 6.08 15.15
C PHE A 83 -1.93 7.02 16.24
N ALA A 84 -1.89 8.32 15.97
CA ALA A 84 -2.65 9.30 16.74
C ALA A 84 -4.17 9.18 16.45
N ALA A 85 -5.00 9.87 17.23
CA ALA A 85 -6.43 9.98 16.94
C ALA A 85 -6.65 10.88 15.73
N ASN A 86 -7.55 10.47 14.82
CA ASN A 86 -7.81 11.14 13.55
C ASN A 86 -6.55 11.35 12.67
N ALA A 87 -5.55 10.47 12.78
CA ALA A 87 -4.28 10.53 12.06
C ALA A 87 -4.36 10.35 10.54
N VAL A 88 -5.27 9.49 10.04
CA VAL A 88 -5.29 9.11 8.62
C VAL A 88 -6.27 9.98 7.84
N CYS A 89 -5.83 10.54 6.71
CA CYS A 89 -6.71 11.26 5.79
C CYS A 89 -7.76 10.32 5.14
N ASP A 90 -8.90 10.86 4.73
CA ASP A 90 -9.88 10.11 3.92
C ASP A 90 -9.31 9.75 2.52
N PRO A 91 -9.06 8.47 2.21
CA PRO A 91 -8.50 8.06 0.92
C PRO A 91 -9.42 8.33 -0.27
N ALA A 92 -10.73 8.51 -0.05
CA ALA A 92 -11.68 8.82 -1.13
C ALA A 92 -11.54 10.27 -1.64
N THR A 93 -10.93 11.17 -0.86
CA THR A 93 -10.83 12.60 -1.18
C THR A 93 -9.43 13.20 -1.07
N SER A 94 -8.52 12.63 -0.29
CA SER A 94 -7.22 13.25 0.00
C SER A 94 -6.13 13.08 -1.06
N GLY A 95 -6.28 12.07 -1.92
CA GLY A 95 -5.25 11.60 -2.85
C GLY A 95 -4.00 11.05 -2.15
N TYR A 96 -3.03 10.59 -2.95
CA TYR A 96 -1.75 10.05 -2.50
C TYR A 96 -0.56 10.48 -3.36
N GLY A 97 0.63 10.57 -2.77
CA GLY A 97 1.90 10.90 -3.43
C GLY A 97 2.67 12.05 -2.77
N ILE A 98 3.96 12.19 -3.14
CA ILE A 98 4.94 13.11 -2.52
C ILE A 98 4.40 14.55 -2.39
N GLY A 99 3.83 15.09 -3.47
CA GLY A 99 3.28 16.45 -3.49
C GLY A 99 2.00 16.67 -2.68
N LEU A 100 1.46 15.63 -2.03
CA LEU A 100 0.23 15.69 -1.24
C LEU A 100 0.43 15.41 0.25
N TRP A 101 1.56 14.85 0.69
CA TRP A 101 1.73 14.39 2.07
C TRP A 101 1.52 15.49 3.13
N ASP A 102 2.21 16.62 3.00
CA ASP A 102 2.06 17.76 3.92
C ASP A 102 0.86 18.68 3.57
N THR A 103 0.03 18.33 2.57
CA THR A 103 -1.19 19.09 2.22
C THR A 103 -2.31 18.80 3.22
N PRO A 104 -3.11 19.79 3.67
CA PRO A 104 -4.29 19.53 4.50
C PRO A 104 -5.26 18.48 3.93
N CYS A 105 -6.05 17.85 4.79
CA CYS A 105 -7.07 16.87 4.41
C CYS A 105 -8.16 16.78 5.48
N ALA A 106 -9.30 16.18 5.14
CA ALA A 106 -10.24 15.68 6.13
C ALA A 106 -9.74 14.32 6.68
N PRO A 107 -9.81 14.06 8.00
CA PRO A 107 -9.59 12.73 8.55
C PRO A 107 -10.63 11.73 8.06
N ALA A 108 -10.25 10.46 7.94
CA ALA A 108 -11.16 9.38 7.59
C ALA A 108 -12.23 9.17 8.67
N THR A 109 -13.51 9.27 8.29
CA THR A 109 -14.67 9.11 9.19
C THR A 109 -15.20 7.67 9.25
N ALA A 110 -14.75 6.80 8.33
CA ALA A 110 -15.04 5.37 8.30
C ALA A 110 -13.76 4.56 8.61
N PRO A 111 -13.86 3.36 9.23
CA PRO A 111 -12.69 2.54 9.51
C PRO A 111 -11.97 2.08 8.24
N ILE A 112 -10.65 2.32 8.17
CA ILE A 112 -9.81 1.85 7.06
C ILE A 112 -9.25 0.47 7.42
N ARG A 113 -9.43 -0.49 6.51
CA ARG A 113 -8.80 -1.81 6.57
C ARG A 113 -7.53 -1.78 5.74
N PHE A 114 -6.38 -1.97 6.38
CA PHE A 114 -5.11 -2.16 5.69
C PHE A 114 -4.78 -3.64 5.60
N ILE A 115 -4.48 -4.12 4.40
CA ILE A 115 -3.72 -5.34 4.19
C ILE A 115 -2.25 -4.99 4.41
N VAL A 116 -1.55 -5.82 5.18
CA VAL A 116 -0.14 -5.60 5.55
C VAL A 116 0.65 -6.81 5.09
N THR A 117 1.64 -6.62 4.23
CA THR A 117 2.57 -7.69 3.82
C THR A 117 3.92 -7.43 4.45
N SER A 118 4.49 -8.36 5.22
CA SER A 118 5.81 -8.19 5.84
C SER A 118 6.70 -9.43 5.66
N TRP A 119 7.99 -9.20 5.38
CA TRP A 119 8.97 -10.27 5.13
C TRP A 119 10.39 -9.80 5.41
N ARG A 120 11.36 -10.72 5.34
CA ARG A 120 12.79 -10.41 5.27
C ARG A 120 13.34 -10.72 3.89
N ASP A 121 14.20 -9.85 3.38
CA ASP A 121 14.89 -10.06 2.10
C ASP A 121 16.02 -11.11 2.19
N ALA A 122 16.71 -11.38 1.08
CA ALA A 122 17.85 -12.30 1.04
C ALA A 122 19.02 -11.93 1.98
N SER A 123 19.09 -10.68 2.46
CA SER A 123 20.06 -10.20 3.46
C SER A 123 19.54 -10.28 4.90
N GLY A 124 18.29 -10.72 5.11
CA GLY A 124 17.61 -10.77 6.40
C GLY A 124 16.97 -9.45 6.83
N ARG A 125 16.95 -8.42 5.98
CA ARG A 125 16.45 -7.08 6.29
C ARG A 125 14.93 -7.02 6.16
N VAL A 126 14.25 -6.44 7.15
CA VAL A 126 12.78 -6.28 7.11
C VAL A 126 12.35 -5.45 5.91
N GLN A 127 11.29 -5.91 5.27
CA GLN A 127 10.47 -5.24 4.26
C GLN A 127 9.02 -5.25 4.76
N VAL A 128 8.28 -4.17 4.51
CA VAL A 128 6.84 -4.11 4.75
C VAL A 128 6.15 -3.34 3.63
N ASP A 129 4.94 -3.75 3.30
CA ASP A 129 4.03 -3.08 2.38
C ASP A 129 2.65 -2.92 3.03
N PHE A 130 2.02 -1.77 2.82
CA PHE A 130 0.72 -1.41 3.38
C PHE A 130 -0.22 -1.02 2.24
N SER A 131 -1.41 -1.62 2.18
CA SER A 131 -2.42 -1.30 1.15
C SER A 131 -3.81 -1.14 1.77
N PRO A 132 -4.58 -0.07 1.45
CA PRO A 132 -4.29 0.98 0.47
C PRO A 132 -3.19 1.95 0.93
N ASP A 133 -2.50 2.55 -0.03
CA ASP A 133 -1.62 3.70 0.19
C ASP A 133 -2.44 4.87 0.77
N VAL A 134 -1.99 5.44 1.90
CA VAL A 134 -2.63 6.61 2.52
C VAL A 134 -1.60 7.61 3.06
N ARG A 135 -2.03 8.85 3.25
CA ARG A 135 -1.26 9.92 3.88
C ARG A 135 -1.89 10.35 5.20
N PHE A 136 -1.09 10.92 6.10
CA PHE A 136 -1.56 11.38 7.40
C PHE A 136 -2.00 12.85 7.40
N VAL A 137 -2.79 13.22 8.40
CA VAL A 137 -3.28 14.57 8.63
C VAL A 137 -2.12 15.45 9.09
N PRO A 138 -1.77 16.55 8.39
CA PRO A 138 -0.64 17.38 8.78
C PRO A 138 -0.75 17.88 10.23
N GLY A 139 0.30 17.63 11.02
CA GLY A 139 0.35 17.92 12.45
C GLY A 139 0.20 16.69 13.36
N THR A 140 -0.22 15.54 12.85
CA THR A 140 -0.18 14.27 13.60
C THR A 140 1.21 13.61 13.58
N VAL A 141 1.39 12.55 14.37
CA VAL A 141 2.69 11.90 14.61
C VAL A 141 2.50 10.40 14.71
N GLU A 142 2.80 9.74 13.61
CA GLU A 142 2.65 8.30 13.42
C GLU A 142 4.03 7.65 13.46
N THR A 143 4.19 6.57 14.23
CA THR A 143 5.49 5.90 14.39
C THR A 143 5.42 4.44 13.97
N LEU A 144 6.24 4.09 12.99
CA LEU A 144 6.47 2.72 12.55
C LEU A 144 7.61 2.11 13.39
N TYR A 145 7.40 0.91 13.92
CA TYR A 145 8.38 0.14 14.68
C TYR A 145 8.54 -1.23 14.04
N LEU A 146 9.67 -1.48 13.40
CA LEU A 146 9.96 -2.77 12.78
C LEU A 146 10.82 -3.62 13.73
N ASN A 147 10.52 -4.91 13.82
CA ASN A 147 11.32 -5.85 14.62
C ASN A 147 12.61 -6.23 13.90
N ASP A 148 13.42 -5.22 13.55
CA ASP A 148 14.76 -5.42 13.06
C ASP A 148 15.78 -4.90 14.06
N ASN A 149 16.88 -5.63 14.20
CA ASN A 149 17.86 -5.37 15.25
C ASN A 149 19.28 -5.39 14.64
N PRO A 150 19.86 -4.21 14.35
CA PRO A 150 21.17 -4.09 13.71
C PRO A 150 22.35 -4.71 14.50
N GLY A 151 22.15 -5.05 15.77
CA GLY A 151 23.23 -5.24 16.74
C GLY A 151 23.85 -3.90 17.15
N LYS A 152 24.84 -3.93 18.05
CA LYS A 152 25.41 -2.71 18.68
C LYS A 152 26.32 -1.86 17.77
N ALA A 153 26.62 -2.31 16.55
CA ALA A 153 27.71 -1.77 15.72
C ALA A 153 27.29 -1.33 14.30
N LYS A 154 25.99 -1.27 14.00
CA LYS A 154 25.45 -0.83 12.71
C LYS A 154 24.43 0.27 12.92
N ARG A 155 24.42 1.26 12.02
CA ARG A 155 23.36 2.26 11.92
C ARG A 155 22.23 1.64 11.10
N ALA A 156 20.98 1.90 11.48
CA ALA A 156 19.81 1.42 10.74
C ALA A 156 18.97 2.60 10.26
N THR A 157 18.51 2.51 9.02
CA THR A 157 17.64 3.49 8.36
C THR A 157 16.41 2.77 7.85
N ILE A 158 15.22 3.29 8.18
CA ILE A 158 13.95 2.86 7.59
C ILE A 158 13.67 3.72 6.36
N GLN A 159 13.90 3.18 5.16
CA GLN A 159 13.62 3.89 3.91
C GLN A 159 12.14 3.75 3.55
N TRP A 160 11.53 4.80 2.99
CA TRP A 160 10.26 4.66 2.27
C TRP A 160 10.52 4.02 0.91
N CYS A 161 9.63 3.14 0.48
CA CYS A 161 9.66 2.55 -0.85
C CYS A 161 8.47 3.04 -1.69
N ALA A 162 8.75 3.83 -2.71
CA ALA A 162 7.79 4.30 -3.71
C ALA A 162 7.38 3.19 -4.69
N SER A 163 8.20 2.14 -4.78
CA SER A 163 7.92 0.88 -5.46
C SER A 163 8.80 -0.21 -4.84
N ALA A 164 8.60 -1.48 -5.25
CA ALA A 164 9.45 -2.60 -4.83
C ALA A 164 10.95 -2.47 -5.21
N THR A 165 11.35 -1.47 -6.00
CA THR A 165 12.74 -1.21 -6.41
C THR A 165 13.25 0.19 -6.14
N LEU A 166 12.38 1.15 -5.80
CA LEU A 166 12.74 2.56 -5.54
C LEU A 166 12.46 2.88 -4.07
N CYS A 167 13.50 2.86 -3.24
CA CYS A 167 13.44 3.26 -1.84
C CYS A 167 14.42 4.40 -1.52
N VAL A 168 14.02 5.32 -0.64
CA VAL A 168 14.76 6.54 -0.30
C VAL A 168 14.74 6.81 1.21
N ASP A 169 15.84 7.39 1.71
CA ASP A 169 15.90 7.93 3.07
C ASP A 169 15.45 9.40 3.06
N GLU A 170 14.18 9.62 3.39
CA GLU A 170 13.60 10.96 3.49
C GLU A 170 14.14 11.75 4.71
N SER A 171 14.85 11.11 5.66
CA SER A 171 15.42 11.83 6.80
C SER A 171 16.58 12.75 6.42
N LEU A 172 17.11 12.58 5.20
CA LEU A 172 18.05 13.50 4.56
C LEU A 172 17.41 14.86 4.20
N THR A 173 16.08 14.93 4.07
CA THR A 173 15.34 16.18 3.76
C THR A 173 14.39 16.62 4.88
N ASP A 174 13.83 15.69 5.65
CA ASP A 174 13.06 15.96 6.87
C ASP A 174 13.68 15.21 8.08
N PRO A 175 14.58 15.86 8.85
CA PRO A 175 15.21 15.25 10.02
C PRO A 175 14.25 14.78 11.13
N THR A 176 12.97 15.17 11.11
CA THR A 176 11.97 14.61 12.06
C THR A 176 11.66 13.15 11.78
N LEU A 177 11.96 12.68 10.56
CA LEU A 177 11.77 11.31 10.11
C LEU A 177 13.04 10.44 10.31
N ALA A 178 14.06 10.93 11.02
CA ALA A 178 15.28 10.18 11.32
C ALA A 178 14.99 8.87 12.08
N THR A 179 15.61 7.78 11.63
CA THR A 179 15.43 6.45 12.23
C THR A 179 16.16 6.35 13.57
N ARG A 180 15.53 5.71 14.55
CA ARG A 180 16.03 5.51 15.92
C ARG A 180 16.02 4.02 16.26
N ILE A 181 16.72 3.66 17.34
CA ILE A 181 16.75 2.29 17.88
C ILE A 181 16.28 2.37 19.33
N SER A 182 15.17 1.71 19.64
CA SER A 182 14.53 1.75 20.97
C SER A 182 13.98 0.38 21.33
N ALA A 183 14.12 -0.01 22.59
CA ALA A 183 13.72 -1.32 23.12
C ALA A 183 14.13 -2.54 22.24
N GLY A 184 15.23 -2.42 21.49
CA GLY A 184 15.73 -3.46 20.58
C GLY A 184 15.02 -3.57 19.22
N ARG A 185 14.12 -2.64 18.88
CA ARG A 185 13.54 -2.43 17.54
C ARG A 185 14.17 -1.23 16.84
N VAL A 186 13.97 -1.12 15.53
CA VAL A 186 14.15 0.13 14.78
C VAL A 186 12.81 0.86 14.68
N GLU A 187 12.81 2.18 14.84
CA GLU A 187 11.61 3.01 14.83
C GLU A 187 11.81 4.30 14.01
N ARG A 188 10.74 4.78 13.36
CA ARG A 188 10.76 5.98 12.52
C ARG A 188 9.40 6.67 12.52
N ARG A 189 9.38 8.01 12.61
CA ARG A 189 8.19 8.82 12.30
C ARG A 189 7.92 8.73 10.80
N ILE A 190 6.67 8.49 10.42
CA ILE A 190 6.21 8.34 9.04
C ILE A 190 5.17 9.42 8.70
N LYS A 191 5.11 9.87 7.42
CA LYS A 191 4.10 10.84 6.92
C LYS A 191 2.98 10.20 6.08
N HIS A 192 3.16 8.94 5.73
CA HIS A 192 2.29 8.14 4.88
C HIS A 192 2.38 6.67 5.29
N PHE A 193 1.58 5.82 4.66
CA PHE A 193 1.47 4.40 4.93
C PHE A 193 1.44 3.67 3.59
N SER A 194 2.53 2.98 3.27
CA SER A 194 2.84 2.35 1.97
C SER A 194 4.03 1.38 2.16
N GLY A 195 4.77 1.03 1.10
CA GLY A 195 6.04 0.31 1.21
C GLY A 195 7.12 0.98 2.08
N TYR A 196 7.82 0.20 2.90
CA TYR A 196 9.03 0.57 3.66
C TYR A 196 10.04 -0.59 3.74
N ASN A 197 11.33 -0.27 3.86
CA ASN A 197 12.38 -1.25 4.15
C ASN A 197 13.21 -0.87 5.38
N VAL A 198 14.09 -1.76 5.82
CA VAL A 198 15.25 -1.45 6.67
C VAL A 198 16.53 -1.62 5.85
N VAL A 199 17.44 -0.65 5.91
CA VAL A 199 18.84 -0.81 5.48
C VAL A 199 19.80 -0.60 6.65
N PHE A 200 20.98 -1.21 6.55
CA PHE A 200 22.04 -1.10 7.56
C PHE A 200 23.31 -0.54 6.95
N GLY A 201 23.79 0.58 7.51
CA GLY A 201 25.15 1.07 7.32
C GLY A 201 26.07 0.56 8.44
N PHE A 202 27.37 0.63 8.23
CA PHE A 202 28.30 0.55 9.36
C PHE A 202 28.28 1.88 10.15
N GLY A 203 28.95 1.88 11.31
CA GLY A 203 29.15 3.10 12.08
C GLY A 203 30.22 3.97 11.45
N ASP A 204 29.92 4.58 10.30
CA ASP A 204 30.88 5.42 9.57
C ASP A 204 31.29 6.61 10.46
N SER A 205 32.60 6.78 10.66
CA SER A 205 33.17 7.99 11.25
C SER A 205 33.14 9.18 10.29
N GLU A 206 32.64 8.98 9.07
CA GLU A 206 32.41 10.03 8.07
C GLU A 206 30.92 10.41 8.05
N GLY A 207 30.58 11.40 8.87
CA GLY A 207 29.42 12.24 8.62
C GLY A 207 29.78 13.26 7.54
N GLY A 208 29.62 12.87 6.28
CA GLY A 208 29.89 13.66 5.07
C GLY A 208 29.94 12.73 3.85
N LEU A 209 29.49 13.12 2.67
CA LEU A 209 29.09 14.45 2.18
C LEU A 209 27.62 14.47 1.71
#